data_AF-A0A066WPV9-F1
#
_entry.id   AF-A0A066WPV9-F1
#
_cell.length_a   1.000
_cell.length_b   1.000
_cell.length_c   1.000
_cell.angle_alpha   90.00
_cell.angle_beta   90.00
_cell.angle_gamma   90.00
#
_symmetry.space_group_name_H-M   'P 1'
#
loop_
_entity.id
_entity.type
_entity.pdbx_description
1 polymer ?
#
loop_
_entity_poly.entity_id
_entity_poly.type
_entity_poly.pdbx_seq_one_letter_code
_entity_poly.pdbx_strand_id
1 'polypeptide(L)'
;MNDEINYEGDIESRWGQLTGEELVFRFWNAIIGGGYATHGESYKESPWISYGGRLVGSSPSRIGFLRNIVETNPVGYLEPIDHFYENNMAGKGGEYYLIYFGKDKPKKWDFVLPKNGLAKGAKFKADIIDTWNMTITPLAKTFEVIPMPNNKYKFIDKNNSSIKLPSKQYLALRIYKVSEGGKIINDGRHELE
;
A
#
# COMPACT_ATOMS: atom_id res chain seq x y z
N MET A 1 -3.74 3.04 -17.09
CA MET A 1 -4.98 3.43 -16.40
C MET A 1 -6.03 2.38 -16.73
N ASN A 2 -6.62 1.75 -15.73
CA ASN A 2 -7.76 0.85 -15.90
C ASN A 2 -9.03 1.64 -15.60
N ASP A 3 -9.73 2.07 -16.64
CA ASP A 3 -10.91 2.93 -16.52
C ASP A 3 -12.18 2.15 -16.10
N GLU A 4 -12.10 0.82 -16.07
CA GLU A 4 -13.15 -0.04 -15.53
C GLU A 4 -12.53 -1.31 -14.95
N ILE A 5 -12.73 -1.54 -13.64
CA ILE A 5 -12.25 -2.73 -12.92
C ILE A 5 -13.40 -3.46 -12.23
N ASN A 6 -14.60 -3.35 -12.81
CA ASN A 6 -15.90 -3.66 -12.21
C ASN A 6 -16.24 -2.72 -11.04
N TYR A 7 -17.46 -2.83 -10.55
CA TYR A 7 -18.06 -1.89 -9.60
C TYR A 7 -18.51 -2.60 -8.32
N GLU A 8 -18.43 -1.87 -7.21
CA GLU A 8 -19.08 -2.27 -5.96
C GLU A 8 -20.60 -2.24 -6.14
N GLY A 9 -21.32 -3.27 -5.73
CA GLY A 9 -22.76 -3.34 -5.97
C GLY A 9 -23.38 -4.71 -5.72
N ASP A 10 -24.66 -4.84 -6.10
CA ASP A 10 -25.49 -6.02 -5.85
C ASP A 10 -26.39 -6.41 -7.04
N ILE A 11 -26.09 -5.88 -8.24
CA ILE A 11 -26.79 -6.28 -9.47
C ILE A 11 -26.35 -7.68 -9.92
N GLU A 12 -27.13 -8.35 -10.76
CA GLU A 12 -26.82 -9.73 -11.21
C GLU A 12 -25.65 -9.79 -12.20
N SER A 13 -25.31 -8.66 -12.83
CA SER A 13 -24.26 -8.62 -13.83
C SER A 13 -22.89 -8.72 -13.18
N ARG A 14 -22.01 -9.56 -13.77
CA ARG A 14 -20.65 -9.80 -13.27
C ARG A 14 -19.79 -8.55 -13.06
N TRP A 15 -20.15 -7.46 -13.73
CA TRP A 15 -19.42 -6.20 -13.68
C TRP A 15 -19.82 -5.28 -12.52
N GLY A 16 -20.94 -5.52 -11.83
CA GLY A 16 -21.48 -4.62 -10.80
C GLY A 16 -21.88 -5.32 -9.50
N GLN A 17 -21.20 -6.40 -9.17
CA GLN A 17 -21.52 -7.24 -8.01
C GLN A 17 -20.34 -7.46 -7.05
N LEU A 18 -19.35 -6.55 -7.05
CA LEU A 18 -18.24 -6.66 -6.13
C LEU A 18 -18.65 -6.21 -4.73
N THR A 19 -18.04 -6.83 -3.70
CA THR A 19 -18.02 -6.21 -2.38
C THR A 19 -17.08 -5.01 -2.38
N GLY A 20 -17.26 -4.10 -1.43
CA GLY A 20 -16.32 -2.98 -1.26
C GLY A 20 -14.89 -3.45 -1.01
N GLU A 21 -14.68 -4.52 -0.23
CA GLU A 21 -13.34 -5.07 0.02
C GLU A 21 -12.67 -5.56 -1.28
N GLU A 22 -13.43 -6.19 -2.17
CA GLU A 22 -12.90 -6.67 -3.45
C GLU A 22 -12.56 -5.51 -4.38
N LEU A 23 -13.39 -4.47 -4.46
CA LEU A 23 -13.06 -3.28 -5.24
C LEU A 23 -11.82 -2.57 -4.67
N VAL A 24 -11.75 -2.36 -3.37
CA VAL A 24 -10.57 -1.78 -2.70
C VAL A 24 -9.32 -2.63 -2.94
N PHE A 25 -9.43 -3.96 -2.87
CA PHE A 25 -8.31 -4.86 -3.20
C PHE A 25 -7.78 -4.64 -4.62
N ARG A 26 -8.66 -4.47 -5.61
CA ARG A 26 -8.27 -4.18 -6.99
C ARG A 26 -7.60 -2.82 -7.15
N PHE A 27 -8.10 -1.79 -6.45
CA PHE A 27 -7.47 -0.47 -6.41
C PHE A 27 -6.03 -0.53 -5.87
N TRP A 28 -5.83 -1.23 -4.76
CA TRP A 28 -4.49 -1.41 -4.20
C TRP A 28 -3.56 -2.14 -5.16
N ASN A 29 -4.02 -3.21 -5.81
CA ASN A 29 -3.20 -3.91 -6.82
C ASN A 29 -2.88 -3.04 -8.03
N ALA A 30 -3.82 -2.19 -8.48
CA ALA A 30 -3.56 -1.26 -9.58
C ALA A 30 -2.43 -0.29 -9.21
N ILE A 31 -2.51 0.35 -8.02
CA ILE A 31 -1.49 1.28 -7.54
C ILE A 31 -0.13 0.59 -7.34
N ILE A 32 -0.11 -0.60 -6.73
CA ILE A 32 1.14 -1.36 -6.53
C ILE A 32 1.75 -1.80 -7.86
N GLY A 33 0.92 -2.06 -8.87
CA GLY A 33 1.36 -2.35 -10.23
C GLY A 33 1.81 -1.12 -11.04
N GLY A 34 1.87 0.08 -10.45
CA GLY A 34 2.22 1.32 -11.15
C GLY A 34 1.09 1.90 -12.02
N GLY A 35 -0.12 1.38 -11.86
CA GLY A 35 -1.30 1.81 -12.58
C GLY A 35 -2.22 2.68 -11.72
N TYR A 36 -3.27 3.18 -12.37
CA TYR A 36 -4.37 3.89 -11.74
C TYR A 36 -5.67 3.21 -12.13
N ALA A 37 -6.68 3.27 -11.26
CA ALA A 37 -8.01 2.76 -11.52
C ALA A 37 -9.07 3.82 -11.21
N THR A 38 -10.22 3.71 -11.86
CA THR A 38 -11.39 4.56 -11.59
C THR A 38 -12.46 3.78 -10.83
N HIS A 39 -13.28 4.54 -10.09
CA HIS A 39 -14.32 3.99 -9.24
C HIS A 39 -15.65 3.98 -9.98
N GLY A 40 -16.45 2.95 -9.72
CA GLY A 40 -17.88 2.96 -9.95
C GLY A 40 -18.58 2.09 -8.92
N GLU A 41 -19.84 2.42 -8.63
CA GLU A 41 -20.74 1.56 -7.86
C GLU A 41 -22.09 1.42 -8.58
N SER A 42 -22.71 0.26 -8.43
CA SER A 42 -23.93 -0.13 -9.13
C SER A 42 -24.81 -0.98 -8.23
N TYR A 43 -25.50 -0.33 -7.30
CA TYR A 43 -26.52 -0.97 -6.47
C TYR A 43 -27.89 -0.90 -7.16
N LYS A 44 -28.75 -1.90 -6.95
CA LYS A 44 -30.13 -1.92 -7.49
C LYS A 44 -30.92 -0.67 -7.09
N GLU A 45 -30.72 -0.20 -5.87
CA GLU A 45 -31.38 1.02 -5.34
C GLU A 45 -30.59 2.31 -5.62
N SER A 46 -29.32 2.19 -6.04
CA SER A 46 -28.45 3.33 -6.37
C SER A 46 -27.52 2.98 -7.55
N PRO A 47 -28.02 3.05 -8.80
CA PRO A 47 -27.24 2.80 -10.01
C PRO A 47 -26.33 3.98 -10.38
N TRP A 48 -25.42 4.35 -9.46
CA TRP A 48 -24.61 5.57 -9.53
C TRP A 48 -23.79 5.67 -10.82
N ILE A 49 -23.22 4.55 -11.29
CA ILE A 49 -22.41 4.53 -12.51
C ILE A 49 -23.16 5.01 -13.76
N SER A 50 -24.48 4.85 -13.82
CA SER A 50 -25.29 5.23 -14.98
C SER A 50 -25.95 6.60 -14.86
N TYR A 51 -26.31 7.02 -13.64
CA TYR A 51 -27.15 8.21 -13.41
C TYR A 51 -26.56 9.22 -12.43
N GLY A 52 -25.40 8.94 -11.83
CA GLY A 52 -24.82 9.73 -10.75
C GLY A 52 -25.66 9.69 -9.48
N GLY A 53 -25.48 10.70 -8.62
CA GLY A 53 -26.19 10.83 -7.34
C GLY A 53 -25.28 10.57 -6.14
N ARG A 54 -25.86 10.03 -5.06
CA ARG A 54 -25.16 9.78 -3.80
C ARG A 54 -24.41 8.44 -3.86
N LEU A 55 -23.17 8.45 -3.38
CA LEU A 55 -22.42 7.23 -3.14
C LEU A 55 -22.94 6.52 -1.87
N VAL A 56 -23.25 5.23 -1.98
CA VAL A 56 -23.81 4.41 -0.89
C VAL A 56 -22.90 3.24 -0.49
N GLY A 57 -21.93 2.90 -1.33
CA GLY A 57 -20.95 1.86 -1.10
C GLY A 57 -19.92 2.22 -0.03
N SER A 58 -19.15 1.21 0.33
CA SER A 58 -18.13 1.28 1.36
C SER A 58 -16.75 1.65 0.81
N SER A 59 -16.46 1.33 -0.46
CA SER A 59 -15.16 1.56 -1.09
C SER A 59 -14.75 3.02 -1.27
N PRO A 60 -15.65 4.03 -1.49
CA PRO A 60 -15.22 5.40 -1.77
C PRO A 60 -14.31 6.00 -0.69
N SER A 61 -14.65 5.78 0.60
CA SER A 61 -13.83 6.26 1.72
C SER A 61 -12.45 5.58 1.77
N ARG A 62 -12.37 4.28 1.48
CA ARG A 62 -11.10 3.53 1.46
C ARG A 62 -10.23 3.90 0.27
N ILE A 63 -10.85 4.21 -0.88
CA ILE A 63 -10.14 4.74 -2.06
C ILE A 63 -9.59 6.13 -1.74
N GLY A 64 -10.35 6.97 -1.02
CA GLY A 64 -9.86 8.25 -0.48
C GLY A 64 -8.67 8.08 0.46
N PHE A 65 -8.70 7.08 1.35
CA PHE A 65 -7.59 6.74 2.22
C PHE A 65 -6.33 6.30 1.44
N LEU A 66 -6.49 5.44 0.43
CA LEU A 66 -5.40 5.06 -0.47
C LEU A 66 -4.85 6.27 -1.23
N ARG A 67 -5.72 7.13 -1.76
CA ARG A 67 -5.34 8.38 -2.42
C ARG A 67 -4.48 9.24 -1.51
N ASN A 68 -4.88 9.44 -0.25
CA ASN A 68 -4.10 10.20 0.71
C ASN A 68 -2.70 9.60 0.91
N ILE A 69 -2.57 8.28 1.06
CA ILE A 69 -1.27 7.59 1.17
C ILE A 69 -0.40 7.85 -0.07
N VAL A 70 -0.99 7.82 -1.26
CA VAL A 70 -0.27 8.06 -2.51
C VAL A 70 0.11 9.53 -2.65
N GLU A 71 -0.78 10.48 -2.44
CA GLU A 71 -0.48 11.91 -2.67
C GLU A 71 0.48 12.50 -1.65
N THR A 72 0.49 11.97 -0.42
CA THR A 72 1.33 12.48 0.67
C THR A 72 2.68 11.78 0.80
N ASN A 73 2.99 10.84 -0.10
CA ASN A 73 4.26 10.13 -0.07
C ASN A 73 5.43 11.10 -0.42
N PRO A 74 6.63 10.92 0.17
CA PRO A 74 7.75 11.85 0.01
C PRO A 74 8.47 11.74 -1.35
N VAL A 75 8.13 10.75 -2.18
CA VAL A 75 8.79 10.46 -3.46
C VAL A 75 7.94 10.85 -4.68
N GLY A 76 6.74 11.39 -4.46
CA GLY A 76 5.84 11.95 -5.48
C GLY A 76 4.99 10.89 -6.20
N TYR A 77 5.60 9.83 -6.74
CA TYR A 77 4.90 8.77 -7.47
C TYR A 77 5.36 7.37 -7.02
N LEU A 78 4.53 6.35 -7.26
CA LEU A 78 4.83 4.97 -6.92
C LEU A 78 5.02 4.15 -8.19
N GLU A 79 6.20 3.56 -8.34
CA GLU A 79 6.50 2.57 -9.39
C GLU A 79 6.71 1.20 -8.75
N PRO A 80 6.39 0.09 -9.43
CA PRO A 80 6.76 -1.24 -8.95
C PRO A 80 8.28 -1.30 -8.70
N ILE A 81 8.68 -1.77 -7.51
CA ILE A 81 10.10 -1.83 -7.13
C ILE A 81 10.84 -2.92 -7.92
N ASP A 82 10.14 -4.01 -8.24
CA ASP A 82 10.64 -5.15 -9.00
C ASP A 82 9.50 -5.71 -9.85
N HIS A 83 9.64 -5.64 -11.17
CA HIS A 83 8.64 -6.13 -12.11
C HIS A 83 8.74 -7.65 -12.37
N PHE A 84 9.78 -8.32 -11.86
CA PHE A 84 10.07 -9.71 -12.20
C PHE A 84 9.77 -10.70 -11.07
N TYR A 85 9.89 -10.27 -9.82
CA TYR A 85 9.78 -11.18 -8.68
C TYR A 85 8.96 -10.61 -7.51
N GLU A 86 9.29 -9.43 -7.00
CA GLU A 86 8.53 -8.80 -5.90
C GLU A 86 7.35 -7.97 -6.40
N ASN A 87 6.32 -8.66 -6.90
CA ASN A 87 5.15 -8.07 -7.53
C ASN A 87 4.18 -7.35 -6.57
N ASN A 88 4.50 -7.28 -5.28
CA ASN A 88 3.62 -6.71 -4.26
C ASN A 88 4.21 -5.46 -3.60
N MET A 89 5.21 -4.83 -4.22
CA MET A 89 5.94 -3.69 -3.67
C MET A 89 6.07 -2.56 -4.70
N ALA A 90 5.73 -1.34 -4.29
CA ALA A 90 5.88 -0.13 -5.10
C ALA A 90 6.54 1.02 -4.31
N GLY A 91 7.07 2.02 -5.01
CA GLY A 91 7.70 3.20 -4.43
C GLY A 91 8.98 3.58 -5.16
N LYS A 92 10.00 4.00 -4.40
CA LYS A 92 11.31 4.37 -4.91
C LYS A 92 12.40 3.68 -4.09
N GLY A 93 13.13 2.77 -4.74
CA GLY A 93 14.21 2.00 -4.13
C GLY A 93 15.20 2.91 -3.39
N GLY A 94 15.50 2.58 -2.14
CA GLY A 94 16.39 3.32 -1.27
C GLY A 94 15.72 4.42 -0.44
N GLU A 95 14.48 4.79 -0.75
CA GLU A 95 13.81 5.95 -0.16
C GLU A 95 12.45 5.62 0.45
N TYR A 96 11.58 4.93 -0.30
CA TYR A 96 10.20 4.65 0.11
C TYR A 96 9.70 3.35 -0.51
N TYR A 97 9.06 2.52 0.30
CA TYR A 97 8.49 1.24 -0.11
C TYR A 97 7.08 1.10 0.46
N LEU A 98 6.13 0.73 -0.38
CA LEU A 98 4.77 0.38 -0.03
C LEU A 98 4.54 -1.07 -0.46
N ILE A 99 4.34 -1.96 0.51
CA ILE A 99 4.15 -3.40 0.30
C ILE A 99 2.70 -3.73 0.60
N TYR A 100 1.98 -4.35 -0.33
CA TYR A 100 0.60 -4.77 -0.10
C TYR A 100 0.51 -6.29 0.02
N PHE A 101 -0.18 -6.78 1.04
CA PHE A 101 -0.37 -8.22 1.29
C PHE A 101 -1.71 -8.74 0.76
N GLY A 102 -2.59 -7.86 0.28
CA GLY A 102 -3.82 -8.29 -0.37
C GLY A 102 -4.67 -9.19 0.53
N LYS A 103 -5.00 -10.39 0.04
CA LYS A 103 -5.82 -11.38 0.75
C LYS A 103 -5.00 -12.30 1.65
N ASP A 104 -3.68 -12.15 1.71
CA ASP A 104 -2.84 -12.94 2.60
C ASP A 104 -3.01 -12.49 4.06
N LYS A 105 -2.72 -13.41 4.98
CA LYS A 105 -2.80 -13.18 6.43
C LYS A 105 -1.42 -13.32 7.07
N PRO A 106 -0.44 -12.47 6.71
CA PRO A 106 0.92 -12.61 7.20
C PRO A 106 0.97 -12.38 8.72
N LYS A 107 1.69 -13.25 9.43
CA LYS A 107 1.95 -13.15 10.88
C LYS A 107 3.22 -12.36 11.18
N LYS A 108 4.15 -12.35 10.22
CA LYS A 108 5.40 -11.61 10.27
C LYS A 108 5.86 -11.26 8.87
N TRP A 109 6.74 -10.27 8.78
CA TRP A 109 7.50 -9.97 7.59
C TRP A 109 8.95 -9.71 8.00
N ASP A 110 9.89 -10.48 7.47
CA ASP A 110 11.31 -10.29 7.75
C ASP A 110 11.77 -8.99 7.07
N PHE A 111 12.54 -8.14 7.76
CA PHE A 111 12.91 -6.82 7.23
C PHE A 111 13.96 -6.98 6.13
N VAL A 112 13.49 -7.21 4.90
CA VAL A 112 14.30 -7.49 3.71
C VAL A 112 13.88 -6.53 2.60
N LEU A 113 14.83 -5.80 2.03
CA LEU A 113 14.58 -4.83 0.96
C LEU A 113 15.43 -5.13 -0.28
N PRO A 114 14.93 -4.86 -1.49
CA PRO A 114 15.72 -4.89 -2.73
C PRO A 114 16.90 -3.93 -2.70
N LYS A 115 18.05 -4.37 -3.21
CA LYS A 115 19.31 -3.61 -3.22
C LYS A 115 19.24 -2.24 -3.91
N ASN A 116 18.37 -2.06 -4.91
CA ASN A 116 18.36 -0.85 -5.74
C ASN A 116 18.18 0.41 -4.88
N GLY A 117 19.11 1.36 -4.99
CA GLY A 117 19.13 2.61 -4.24
C GLY A 117 19.57 2.51 -2.77
N LEU A 118 19.85 1.31 -2.25
CA LEU A 118 20.26 1.14 -0.85
C LEU A 118 21.76 1.28 -0.63
N ALA A 119 22.10 1.92 0.48
CA ALA A 119 23.46 2.00 1.01
C ALA A 119 23.49 1.37 2.41
N LYS A 120 24.61 0.71 2.74
CA LYS A 120 24.85 0.17 4.09
C LYS A 120 24.75 1.29 5.13
N GLY A 121 24.06 1.02 6.23
CA GLY A 121 23.85 2.00 7.31
C GLY A 121 22.66 2.94 7.10
N ALA A 122 21.98 2.88 5.96
CA ALA A 122 20.74 3.63 5.76
C ALA A 122 19.67 3.20 6.79
N LYS A 123 18.96 4.19 7.33
CA LYS A 123 17.98 3.99 8.40
C LYS A 123 16.56 4.18 7.89
N PHE A 124 15.65 3.33 8.36
CA PHE A 124 14.25 3.30 7.96
C PHE A 124 13.33 3.23 9.18
N LYS A 125 12.15 3.82 9.02
CA LYS A 125 10.97 3.57 9.85
C LYS A 125 9.96 2.77 9.05
N ALA A 126 9.00 2.18 9.75
CA ALA A 126 7.92 1.43 9.12
C ALA A 126 6.59 1.65 9.84
N ASP A 127 5.50 1.61 9.08
CA ASP A 127 4.13 1.64 9.56
C ASP A 127 3.38 0.40 9.09
N ILE A 128 2.50 -0.13 9.93
CA ILE A 128 1.50 -1.13 9.54
C ILE A 128 0.23 -0.41 9.14
N ILE A 129 -0.26 -0.67 7.93
CA ILE A 129 -1.47 -0.06 7.40
C ILE A 129 -2.55 -1.13 7.32
N ASP A 130 -3.69 -0.89 7.97
CA ASP A 130 -4.92 -1.62 7.68
C ASP A 130 -5.67 -0.85 6.61
N THR A 131 -5.74 -1.42 5.41
CA THR A 131 -6.27 -0.73 4.25
C THR A 131 -7.79 -0.69 4.23
N TRP A 132 -8.45 -1.58 4.97
CA TRP A 132 -9.90 -1.63 5.06
C TRP A 132 -10.46 -0.77 6.18
N ASN A 133 -9.85 -0.86 7.36
CA ASN A 133 -10.21 -0.03 8.52
C ASN A 133 -9.55 1.36 8.48
N MET A 134 -8.75 1.64 7.45
CA MET A 134 -8.13 2.95 7.19
C MET A 134 -7.28 3.45 8.36
N THR A 135 -6.44 2.56 8.92
CA THR A 135 -5.56 2.91 10.05
C THR A 135 -4.10 2.77 9.69
N ILE A 136 -3.27 3.65 10.26
CA ILE A 136 -1.81 3.61 10.15
C ILE A 136 -1.25 3.47 11.57
N THR A 137 -0.52 2.40 11.82
CA THR A 137 0.12 2.12 13.11
C THR A 137 1.64 2.23 12.98
N PRO A 138 2.27 3.32 13.45
CA PRO A 138 3.71 3.50 13.38
C PRO A 138 4.47 2.51 14.27
N LEU A 139 5.57 1.98 13.77
CA LEU A 139 6.49 1.18 14.57
C LEU A 139 7.53 2.09 15.23
N ALA A 140 7.67 1.96 16.56
CA ALA A 140 8.67 2.72 17.31
C ALA A 140 10.12 2.40 16.86
N LYS A 141 10.34 1.20 16.34
CA LYS A 141 11.67 0.70 15.92
C LYS A 141 12.21 1.46 14.72
N THR A 142 13.51 1.74 14.75
CA THR A 142 14.29 2.14 13.57
C THR A 142 15.08 0.94 13.08
N PHE A 143 15.06 0.69 11.77
CA PHE A 143 15.80 -0.38 11.11
C PHE A 143 17.02 0.21 10.43
N GLU A 144 18.17 -0.43 10.54
CA GLU A 144 19.39 -0.01 9.87
C GLU A 144 19.85 -1.13 8.95
N VAL A 145 19.97 -0.85 7.66
CA VAL A 145 20.15 -1.92 6.68
C VAL A 145 21.62 -2.23 6.39
N ILE A 146 21.92 -3.50 6.19
CA ILE A 146 23.20 -4.01 5.70
C ILE A 146 22.98 -4.94 4.49
N PRO A 147 23.98 -5.12 3.61
CA PRO A 147 23.91 -6.13 2.57
C PRO A 147 23.64 -7.51 3.19
N MET A 148 22.71 -8.27 2.61
CA MET A 148 22.40 -9.61 3.08
C MET A 148 23.59 -10.55 2.82
N PRO A 149 24.09 -11.30 3.83
CA PRO A 149 25.12 -12.31 3.60
C PRO A 149 24.64 -13.34 2.57
N ASN A 150 25.52 -13.72 1.65
CA ASN A 150 25.25 -14.72 0.60
C ASN A 150 24.08 -14.38 -0.36
N ASN A 151 23.59 -13.13 -0.40
CA ASN A 151 22.61 -12.68 -1.38
C ASN A 151 22.95 -11.28 -1.89
N LYS A 152 23.35 -11.17 -3.16
CA LYS A 152 23.80 -9.91 -3.77
C LYS A 152 22.68 -8.94 -4.16
N TYR A 153 21.42 -9.32 -3.99
CA TYR A 153 20.24 -8.57 -4.46
C TYR A 153 19.42 -7.96 -3.33
N LYS A 154 19.72 -8.29 -2.07
CA LYS A 154 18.91 -7.91 -0.91
C LYS A 154 19.72 -7.26 0.19
N PHE A 155 19.04 -6.44 0.97
CA PHE A 155 19.50 -5.86 2.21
C PHE A 155 18.58 -6.33 3.33
N ILE A 156 19.14 -6.50 4.52
CA ILE A 156 18.40 -6.87 5.74
C ILE A 156 18.63 -5.83 6.82
N ASP A 157 17.76 -5.77 7.82
CA ASP A 157 18.10 -5.08 9.07
C ASP A 157 19.35 -5.71 9.72
N LYS A 158 20.23 -4.87 10.28
CA LYS A 158 21.50 -5.30 10.87
C LYS A 158 21.37 -6.31 12.00
N ASN A 159 20.22 -6.33 12.69
CA ASN A 159 19.93 -7.28 13.75
C ASN A 159 19.07 -8.47 13.25
N ASN A 160 18.94 -8.63 11.93
CA ASN A 160 18.09 -9.63 11.28
C ASN A 160 16.65 -9.62 11.81
N SER A 161 16.10 -8.41 11.97
CA SER A 161 14.80 -8.19 12.59
C SER A 161 13.62 -8.54 11.66
N SER A 162 12.47 -8.82 12.27
CA SER A 162 11.19 -8.92 11.58
C SER A 162 10.14 -7.98 12.18
N ILE A 163 9.11 -7.68 11.41
CA ILE A 163 7.91 -6.95 11.81
C ILE A 163 6.81 -7.97 12.10
N LYS A 164 6.25 -7.95 13.32
CA LYS A 164 5.07 -8.74 13.66
C LYS A 164 3.84 -8.11 13.02
N LEU A 165 3.03 -8.92 12.35
CA LEU A 165 1.83 -8.50 11.64
C LEU A 165 0.58 -9.13 12.29
N PRO A 166 -0.58 -8.44 12.25
CA PRO A 166 -1.79 -8.87 12.95
C PRO A 166 -2.51 -10.09 12.33
N SER A 167 -1.92 -10.78 11.34
CA SER A 167 -2.49 -12.00 10.75
C SER A 167 -3.89 -11.82 10.15
N LYS A 168 -4.16 -10.64 9.57
CA LYS A 168 -5.41 -10.28 8.89
C LYS A 168 -5.15 -9.97 7.41
N GLN A 169 -6.22 -10.00 6.62
CA GLN A 169 -6.21 -9.57 5.22
C GLN A 169 -6.15 -8.04 5.13
N TYR A 170 -5.88 -7.53 3.94
CA TYR A 170 -5.92 -6.12 3.60
C TYR A 170 -4.92 -5.30 4.43
N LEU A 171 -3.72 -5.86 4.56
CA LEU A 171 -2.58 -5.20 5.19
C LEU A 171 -1.65 -4.61 4.15
N ALA A 172 -1.07 -3.47 4.47
CA ALA A 172 0.13 -2.97 3.82
C ALA A 172 1.21 -2.63 4.84
N LEU A 173 2.46 -2.64 4.40
CA LEU A 173 3.60 -2.06 5.11
C LEU A 173 4.11 -0.86 4.33
N ARG A 174 4.25 0.27 5.03
CA ARG A 174 4.94 1.46 4.51
C ARG A 174 6.29 1.56 5.18
N ILE A 175 7.37 1.60 4.41
CA ILE A 175 8.75 1.68 4.89
C ILE A 175 9.41 2.89 4.24
N TYR A 176 10.00 3.77 5.03
CA TYR A 176 10.52 5.05 4.53
C TYR A 176 11.83 5.43 5.21
N LYS A 177 12.74 5.98 4.40
CA LYS A 177 14.09 6.38 4.84
C LYS A 177 13.99 7.55 5.81
N VAL A 178 14.83 7.52 6.84
CA VAL A 178 14.99 8.63 7.79
C VAL A 178 16.16 9.50 7.33
N SER A 179 15.95 10.82 7.20
CA SER A 179 17.03 11.78 6.95
C SER A 179 17.88 11.99 8.22
N GLU A 180 19.18 12.19 8.05
CA GLU A 180 20.02 12.72 9.13
C GLU A 180 19.65 14.19 9.35
N GLY A 181 19.00 14.51 10.48
CA GLY A 181 18.51 15.85 10.78
C GLY A 181 16.99 16.02 10.63
N GLY A 182 16.22 15.21 11.36
CA GLY A 182 15.03 15.66 12.08
C GLY A 182 14.01 16.55 11.36
N LYS A 183 13.53 16.19 10.17
CA LYS A 183 12.15 16.47 9.75
C LYS A 183 11.83 15.65 8.49
N ILE A 184 10.89 14.72 8.65
CA ILE A 184 10.25 14.07 7.51
C ILE A 184 9.12 15.01 7.12
N ILE A 185 9.34 15.80 6.09
CA ILE A 185 8.44 16.91 5.72
C ILE A 185 7.11 16.44 5.13
N ASN A 186 6.94 15.14 4.87
CA ASN A 186 5.64 14.54 4.55
C ASN A 186 5.72 13.01 4.68
N ASP A 187 5.56 12.44 5.87
CA ASP A 187 5.45 10.99 6.05
C ASP A 187 4.03 10.47 5.82
N GLY A 188 3.18 11.28 5.17
CA GLY A 188 1.79 10.94 4.90
C GLY A 188 0.96 10.68 6.14
N ARG A 189 1.24 11.41 7.22
CA ARG A 189 0.43 11.48 8.43
C ARG A 189 -0.27 12.85 8.48
N HIS A 190 -1.36 12.99 7.73
CA HIS A 190 -2.36 13.99 8.07
C HIS A 190 -3.39 13.32 8.97
N GLU A 191 -3.66 13.91 10.13
CA GLU A 191 -4.82 13.55 10.94
C GLU A 191 -6.05 13.72 10.04
N LEU A 192 -6.76 12.63 9.79
CA LEU A 192 -8.05 12.69 9.12
C LEU A 192 -9.01 13.37 10.12
N GLU A 193 -9.19 14.68 10.00
CA GLU A 193 -10.33 15.40 10.59
C GLU A 193 -11.62 15.11 9.80
#